data_AF-A0A7Z9Y8M7-F1
#
_entry.id   AF-A0A7Z9Y8M7-F1
#
_cell.length_a   1.000
_cell.length_b   1.000
_cell.length_c   1.000
_cell.angle_alpha   90.00
_cell.angle_beta   90.00
_cell.angle_gamma   90.00
#
_symmetry.space_group_name_H-M   'P 1'
#
loop_
_entity.id
_entity.type
_entity.pdbx_description
1 polymer ?
#
loop_
_entity_poly.entity_id
_entity_poly.type
_entity_poly.pdbx_seq_one_letter_code
_entity_poly.pdbx_strand_id
1 'polypeptide(L)'
;AVVGLAYFIPMLIGSGGNAGSQSAAMIIRELAIKGEIGLKDAFRIFFKELGSGLLLGGVLSFLAILRTVWLVGDNAALTLTVAFALMAVILVGTIAGAFLPIIARKLRFDPAVVSGPLVTTLVDVVGLAVYFEIAKLLLHIS
;
A
#
# COMPACT_ATOMS: atom_id res chain seq x y z
N ALA A 1 -3.17 12.25 21.87
CA ALA A 1 -2.95 11.01 21.09
C ALA A 1 -3.41 11.16 19.63
N VAL A 2 -4.69 11.46 19.37
CA VAL A 2 -5.28 11.51 18.01
C VAL A 2 -4.62 12.53 17.07
N VAL A 3 -4.23 13.72 17.56
CA VAL A 3 -3.55 14.75 16.73
C VAL A 3 -2.18 14.28 16.22
N GLY A 4 -1.50 13.40 16.97
CA GLY A 4 -0.18 12.87 16.58
C GLY A 4 -0.21 11.90 15.40
N LEU A 5 -1.33 11.19 15.21
CA LEU A 5 -1.51 10.23 14.12
C LEU A 5 -1.58 10.93 12.75
N ALA A 6 -2.18 12.12 12.72
CA ALA A 6 -2.32 12.89 11.49
C ALA A 6 -0.98 13.22 10.82
N TYR A 7 0.11 13.36 11.59
CA TYR A 7 1.45 13.63 11.05
C TYR A 7 2.05 12.47 10.24
N PHE A 8 1.52 11.26 10.41
CA PHE A 8 1.99 10.08 9.69
C PHE A 8 1.16 9.80 8.43
N ILE A 9 -0.07 10.33 8.34
CA ILE A 9 -0.97 10.09 7.21
C ILE A 9 -0.29 10.36 5.84
N PRO A 10 0.37 11.52 5.60
CA PRO A 10 0.98 11.76 4.29
C PRO A 10 2.06 10.74 3.93
N MET A 11 2.81 10.25 4.93
CA MET A 11 3.82 9.24 4.73
C MET A 11 3.20 7.89 4.39
N LEU A 12 2.16 7.45 5.12
CA LEU A 12 1.49 6.18 4.86
C LEU A 12 0.88 6.16 3.45
N ILE A 13 0.08 7.18 3.15
CA ILE A 13 -0.63 7.29 1.89
C ILE A 13 0.33 7.48 0.72
N GLY A 14 1.32 8.37 0.87
CA GLY A 14 2.34 8.59 -0.15
C GLY A 14 3.15 7.33 -0.46
N SER A 15 3.59 6.59 0.57
CA SER A 15 4.34 5.34 0.37
C SER A 15 3.49 4.25 -0.27
N GLY A 16 2.24 4.04 0.18
CA GLY A 16 1.33 3.07 -0.42
C GLY A 16 0.98 3.40 -1.87
N GLY A 17 0.67 4.68 -2.15
CA GLY A 17 0.29 5.14 -3.48
C GLY A 17 1.44 5.04 -4.48
N ASN A 18 2.67 5.36 -4.06
CA ASN A 18 3.86 5.20 -4.88
C ASN A 18 4.17 3.72 -5.17
N ALA A 19 4.12 2.87 -4.14
CA ALA A 19 4.33 1.42 -4.30
C ALA A 19 3.28 0.79 -5.22
N GLY A 20 2.00 1.18 -5.07
CA GLY A 20 0.93 0.73 -5.93
C GLY A 20 1.07 1.24 -7.37
N SER A 21 1.43 2.50 -7.56
CA SER A 21 1.64 3.07 -8.91
C SER A 21 2.80 2.38 -9.62
N GLN A 22 3.86 2.04 -8.89
CA GLN A 22 4.97 1.24 -9.42
C GLN A 22 4.51 -0.16 -9.85
N SER A 23 3.76 -0.85 -9.00
CA SER A 23 3.21 -2.17 -9.32
C SER A 23 2.29 -2.11 -10.54
N ALA A 24 1.40 -1.11 -10.61
CA ALA A 24 0.52 -0.88 -11.75
C ALA A 24 1.30 -0.66 -13.04
N ALA A 25 2.34 0.18 -13.04
CA ALA A 25 3.17 0.41 -14.21
C ALA A 25 3.83 -0.87 -14.72
N MET A 26 4.32 -1.73 -13.81
CA MET A 26 4.89 -3.03 -14.20
C MET A 26 3.85 -3.95 -14.83
N ILE A 27 2.64 -4.03 -14.27
CA ILE A 27 1.58 -4.90 -14.81
C ILE A 27 1.01 -4.35 -16.12
N ILE A 28 0.84 -3.03 -16.26
CA ILE A 28 0.45 -2.40 -17.53
C ILE A 28 1.47 -2.75 -18.62
N ARG A 29 2.77 -2.70 -18.32
CA ARG A 29 3.82 -3.09 -19.24
C ARG A 29 3.73 -4.58 -19.60
N GLU A 30 3.51 -5.46 -18.63
CA GLU A 30 3.34 -6.90 -18.88
C GLU A 30 2.11 -7.19 -19.75
N LEU A 31 0.99 -6.50 -19.49
CA LEU A 31 -0.23 -6.55 -20.32
C LEU A 31 0.01 -6.04 -21.74
N ALA A 32 0.84 -5.01 -21.92
CA ALA A 32 1.17 -4.49 -23.25
C ALA A 32 1.99 -5.52 -24.07
N ILE A 33 2.84 -6.30 -23.40
CA ILE A 33 3.68 -7.33 -24.05
C ILE A 33 2.90 -8.62 -24.32
N LYS A 34 2.09 -9.09 -23.36
CA LYS A 34 1.39 -10.37 -23.44
C LYS A 34 -0.04 -10.27 -23.98
N GLY A 35 -0.62 -9.07 -24.04
CA GLY A 35 -2.03 -8.83 -24.37
C GLY A 35 -2.98 -9.14 -23.21
N GLU A 36 -2.89 -10.36 -22.65
CA GLU A 36 -3.74 -10.82 -21.55
C GLU A 36 -2.95 -11.54 -20.45
N ILE A 37 -3.50 -11.53 -19.24
CA ILE A 37 -2.96 -12.23 -18.08
C ILE A 37 -3.99 -13.28 -17.64
N GLY A 38 -3.62 -14.55 -17.76
CA GLY A 38 -4.44 -15.68 -17.34
C GLY A 38 -4.50 -15.83 -15.82
N LEU A 39 -5.37 -16.71 -15.33
CA LEU A 39 -5.53 -16.95 -13.88
C LEU A 39 -4.24 -17.45 -13.21
N LYS A 40 -3.49 -18.35 -13.87
CA LYS A 40 -2.22 -18.88 -13.34
C LYS A 40 -1.17 -17.76 -13.18
N ASP A 41 -1.09 -16.87 -14.17
CA ASP A 41 -0.20 -15.71 -14.10
C ASP A 41 -0.64 -14.72 -13.02
N ALA A 42 -1.95 -14.49 -12.86
CA ALA A 42 -2.48 -13.63 -11.81
C ALA A 42 -2.13 -14.14 -10.40
N PHE A 43 -2.22 -15.45 -10.16
CA PHE A 43 -1.76 -16.05 -8.90
C PHE A 43 -0.25 -15.89 -8.70
N ARG A 44 0.55 -16.10 -9.74
CA ARG A 44 2.00 -15.86 -9.67
C ARG A 44 2.33 -14.40 -9.35
N ILE A 45 1.62 -13.47 -9.98
CA ILE A 45 1.75 -12.02 -9.76
C ILE A 45 1.38 -11.68 -8.31
N PHE A 46 0.30 -12.25 -7.77
CA PHE A 46 -0.08 -12.03 -6.37
C PHE A 46 1.07 -12.33 -5.41
N PHE A 47 1.67 -13.53 -5.50
CA PHE A 47 2.75 -13.91 -4.59
C PHE A 47 4.03 -13.09 -4.82
N LYS A 48 4.33 -12.73 -6.06
CA LYS A 48 5.45 -11.83 -6.39
C LYS A 48 5.26 -10.46 -5.75
N GLU A 49 4.07 -9.87 -5.88
CA GLU A 49 3.77 -8.52 -5.40
C GLU A 49 3.54 -8.48 -3.87
N LEU A 50 3.06 -9.58 -3.29
CA LEU A 50 3.07 -9.81 -1.84
C LEU A 50 4.51 -9.82 -1.31
N GLY A 51 5.42 -10.57 -1.94
CA GLY A 51 6.84 -10.58 -1.55
C GLY A 51 7.50 -9.21 -1.71
N SER A 52 7.29 -8.54 -2.85
CA SER A 52 7.77 -7.17 -3.10
C SER A 52 7.25 -6.18 -2.04
N GLY A 53 5.95 -6.24 -1.74
CA GLY A 53 5.31 -5.39 -0.74
C GLY A 53 5.80 -5.66 0.68
N LEU A 54 6.05 -6.92 1.06
CA LEU A 54 6.63 -7.27 2.36
C LEU A 54 8.07 -6.77 2.50
N LEU A 55 8.88 -6.87 1.46
CA LEU A 55 10.26 -6.36 1.47
C LEU A 55 10.28 -4.83 1.56
N LEU A 56 9.56 -4.15 0.67
CA LEU A 56 9.48 -2.69 0.68
C LEU A 56 8.84 -2.16 1.97
N GLY A 57 7.75 -2.79 2.38
CA GLY A 57 7.06 -2.48 3.63
C GLY A 57 7.93 -2.72 4.86
N GLY A 58 8.75 -3.77 4.88
CA GLY A 58 9.67 -4.07 5.96
C GLY A 58 10.73 -3.00 6.10
N VAL A 59 11.38 -2.63 4.99
CA VAL A 59 12.39 -1.57 4.97
C VAL A 59 11.79 -0.24 5.40
N LEU A 60 10.65 0.17 4.83
CA LEU A 60 10.03 1.45 5.16
C LEU A 60 9.46 1.49 6.57
N SER A 61 8.92 0.38 7.09
CA SER A 61 8.46 0.28 8.47
C SER A 61 9.60 0.35 9.46
N PHE A 62 10.75 -0.28 9.16
CA PHE A 62 11.95 -0.13 9.98
C PHE A 62 12.42 1.34 10.04
N LEU A 63 12.47 2.03 8.89
CA LEU A 63 12.80 3.45 8.86
C LEU A 63 11.76 4.31 9.59
N ALA A 64 10.47 3.96 9.50
CA ALA A 64 9.39 4.64 10.21
C ALA A 64 9.52 4.49 11.74
N ILE A 65 9.96 3.32 12.23
CA ILE A 65 10.26 3.09 13.65
C ILE A 65 11.36 4.05 14.11
N LEU A 66 12.51 4.08 13.39
CA LEU A 66 13.62 4.96 13.73
C LEU A 66 13.20 6.44 13.76
N ARG A 67 12.42 6.86 12.74
CA ARG A 67 11.87 8.22 12.66
C ARG A 67 10.94 8.53 13.84
N THR A 68 10.06 7.60 14.20
CA THR A 68 9.04 7.82 15.25
C THR A 68 9.69 7.93 16.62
N VAL A 69 10.65 7.04 16.93
CA VAL A 69 11.42 7.10 18.17
C VAL A 69 12.18 8.42 18.29
N TRP A 70 12.77 8.91 17.18
CA TRP A 70 13.48 10.19 17.18
C TRP A 70 12.57 11.41 17.37
N LEU A 71 11.37 11.41 16.77
CA LEU A 71 10.44 12.55 16.83
C LEU A 71 9.59 12.61 18.10
N VAL A 72 9.15 11.46 18.60
CA VAL A 72 8.12 11.37 19.65
C VAL A 72 8.65 10.77 20.95
N GLY A 73 9.88 10.24 20.95
CA GLY A 73 10.46 9.54 22.09
C GLY A 73 9.91 8.12 22.23
N ASP A 74 10.01 7.57 23.44
CA ASP A 74 9.75 6.15 23.72
C ASP A 74 8.25 5.82 23.85
N ASN A 75 7.47 6.13 22.81
CA ASN A 75 6.07 5.72 22.71
C ASN A 75 5.95 4.46 21.85
N ALA A 76 6.11 3.30 22.48
CA ALA A 76 6.07 2.01 21.81
C ALA A 76 4.73 1.76 21.08
N ALA A 77 3.61 2.13 21.68
CA ALA A 77 2.29 1.89 21.09
C ALA A 77 2.09 2.68 19.79
N LEU A 78 2.49 3.96 19.77
CA LEU A 78 2.46 4.79 18.55
C LEU A 78 3.43 4.26 17.49
N THR A 79 4.65 3.91 17.90
CA THR A 79 5.70 3.41 17.01
C THR A 79 5.28 2.14 16.29
N LEU A 80 4.72 1.17 17.03
CA LEU A 80 4.19 -0.06 16.46
C LEU A 80 2.96 0.19 15.58
N THR A 81 2.08 1.13 15.97
CA THR A 81 0.92 1.53 15.15
C THR A 81 1.37 2.03 13.79
N VAL A 82 2.34 2.95 13.74
CA VAL A 82 2.85 3.50 12.49
C VAL A 82 3.54 2.43 11.65
N ALA A 83 4.36 1.57 12.26
CA ALA A 83 5.08 0.51 11.56
C ALA A 83 4.12 -0.51 10.92
N PHE A 84 3.18 -1.06 11.69
CA PHE A 84 2.24 -2.05 11.15
C PHE A 84 1.28 -1.45 10.12
N ALA A 85 0.82 -0.22 10.36
CA ALA A 85 -0.03 0.45 9.39
C ALA A 85 0.70 0.75 8.09
N LEU A 86 1.96 1.22 8.14
CA LEU A 86 2.74 1.48 6.94
C LEU A 86 2.96 0.19 6.12
N MET A 87 3.32 -0.92 6.78
CA MET A 87 3.41 -2.23 6.13
C MET A 87 2.09 -2.60 5.44
N ALA A 88 0.98 -2.52 6.15
CA ALA A 88 -0.33 -2.90 5.62
C ALA A 88 -0.75 -2.01 4.44
N VAL A 89 -0.54 -0.70 4.54
CA VAL A 89 -0.86 0.27 3.47
C VAL A 89 0.00 0.02 2.21
N ILE A 90 1.28 -0.33 2.38
CA ILE A 90 2.14 -0.70 1.25
C ILE A 90 1.65 -1.99 0.58
N LEU A 91 1.27 -3.00 1.37
CA LEU A 91 0.70 -4.25 0.83
C LEU A 91 -0.61 -4.02 0.07
N VAL A 92 -1.50 -3.18 0.61
CA VAL A 92 -2.72 -2.76 -0.10
C VAL A 92 -2.36 -2.08 -1.41
N GLY A 93 -1.40 -1.15 -1.38
CA GLY A 93 -0.92 -0.44 -2.55
C GLY A 93 -0.38 -1.38 -3.62
N THR A 94 0.57 -2.26 -3.29
CA THR A 94 1.17 -3.18 -4.28
C THR A 94 0.16 -4.16 -4.85
N ILE A 95 -0.71 -4.73 -4.03
CA ILE A 95 -1.75 -5.66 -4.50
C ILE A 95 -2.77 -4.93 -5.37
N ALA A 96 -3.27 -3.77 -4.95
CA ALA A 96 -4.21 -2.98 -5.76
C ALA A 96 -3.58 -2.54 -7.08
N GLY A 97 -2.33 -2.07 -7.03
CA GLY A 97 -1.53 -1.73 -8.19
C GLY A 97 -1.37 -2.89 -9.16
N ALA A 98 -1.18 -4.10 -8.67
CA ALA A 98 -1.05 -5.28 -9.51
C ALA A 98 -2.37 -5.70 -10.17
N PHE A 99 -3.48 -5.65 -9.41
CA PHE A 99 -4.75 -6.24 -9.84
C PHE A 99 -5.67 -5.27 -10.59
N LEU A 100 -5.65 -3.97 -10.28
CA LEU A 100 -6.49 -2.98 -10.97
C LEU A 100 -6.27 -2.96 -12.48
N PRO A 101 -5.03 -2.95 -13.02
CA PRO A 101 -4.80 -3.02 -14.46
C PRO A 101 -5.34 -4.30 -15.11
N ILE A 102 -5.22 -5.44 -14.42
CA ILE A 102 -5.71 -6.75 -14.90
C ILE A 102 -7.23 -6.73 -15.00
N ILE A 103 -7.90 -6.22 -13.97
CA ILE A 103 -9.36 -6.08 -13.94
C ILE A 103 -9.82 -5.10 -15.02
N ALA A 104 -9.17 -3.94 -15.14
CA ALA A 104 -9.49 -2.95 -16.16
C ALA A 104 -9.41 -3.55 -17.57
N ARG A 105 -8.34 -4.29 -17.88
CA ARG A 105 -8.21 -4.98 -19.18
C ARG A 105 -9.33 -5.99 -19.41
N LYS A 106 -9.68 -6.80 -18.40
CA LYS A 106 -10.79 -7.77 -18.50
C LYS A 106 -12.13 -7.11 -18.75
N LEU A 107 -12.34 -5.92 -18.19
CA LEU A 107 -13.53 -5.09 -18.43
C LEU A 107 -13.45 -4.26 -19.72
N ARG A 108 -12.40 -4.43 -20.53
CA ARG A 108 -12.14 -3.72 -21.79
C ARG A 108 -11.88 -2.21 -21.65
N PHE A 109 -11.48 -1.76 -20.46
CA PHE A 109 -10.94 -0.41 -20.27
C PHE A 109 -9.44 -0.36 -20.58
N ASP A 110 -8.93 0.82 -20.94
CA ASP A 110 -7.49 1.06 -21.08
C ASP A 110 -6.83 1.12 -19.68
N PRO A 111 -6.02 0.12 -19.29
CA PRO A 111 -5.39 0.08 -17.98
C PRO A 111 -4.51 1.30 -17.69
N ALA A 112 -3.88 1.91 -18.70
CA ALA A 112 -2.99 3.05 -18.51
C ALA A 112 -3.75 4.32 -18.08
N VAL A 113 -5.01 4.46 -18.53
CA VAL A 113 -5.83 5.63 -18.23
C VAL A 113 -6.44 5.55 -16.84
N VAL A 114 -6.97 4.39 -16.46
CA VAL A 114 -7.73 4.26 -15.20
C VAL A 114 -6.87 3.88 -13.99
N SER A 115 -5.78 3.12 -14.17
CA SER A 115 -5.11 2.50 -13.02
C SER A 115 -4.39 3.52 -12.13
N GLY A 116 -3.76 4.55 -12.70
CA GLY A 116 -3.01 5.55 -11.92
C GLY A 116 -3.88 6.24 -10.85
N PRO A 117 -4.92 6.99 -11.26
CA PRO A 117 -5.82 7.68 -10.33
C PRO A 117 -6.59 6.73 -9.40
N LEU A 118 -6.98 5.54 -9.89
CA LEU A 118 -7.73 4.57 -9.07
C LEU A 118 -6.86 3.95 -7.98
N VAL A 119 -5.58 3.64 -8.27
CA VAL A 119 -4.67 3.08 -7.28
C VAL A 119 -4.48 4.05 -6.12
N THR A 120 -4.18 5.32 -6.40
CA THR A 120 -3.97 6.32 -5.34
C THR A 120 -5.24 6.52 -4.53
N THR A 121 -6.39 6.68 -5.19
CA THR A 121 -7.67 6.86 -4.49
C THR A 121 -8.02 5.65 -3.61
N LEU A 122 -7.76 4.44 -4.11
CA LEU A 122 -8.00 3.22 -3.33
C LEU A 122 -7.07 3.15 -2.12
N VAL A 123 -5.80 3.51 -2.28
CA VAL A 123 -4.85 3.59 -1.15
C VAL A 123 -5.28 4.65 -0.15
N ASP A 124 -5.79 5.81 -0.59
CA ASP A 124 -6.29 6.85 0.32
C ASP A 124 -7.41 6.31 1.21
N VAL A 125 -8.43 5.68 0.62
CA VAL A 125 -9.60 5.19 1.34
C VAL A 125 -9.27 3.97 2.20
N VAL A 126 -8.72 2.92 1.57
CA VAL A 126 -8.45 1.64 2.26
C VAL A 126 -7.29 1.82 3.23
N GLY A 127 -6.27 2.59 2.86
CA GLY A 127 -5.11 2.80 3.70
C GLY A 127 -5.42 3.62 4.96
N LEU A 128 -6.26 4.65 4.87
CA LEU A 128 -6.75 5.35 6.06
C LEU A 128 -7.61 4.44 6.93
N ALA A 129 -8.52 3.65 6.34
CA ALA A 129 -9.33 2.71 7.11
C ALA A 129 -8.46 1.71 7.89
N VAL A 130 -7.48 1.09 7.22
CA VAL A 130 -6.53 0.17 7.85
C VAL A 130 -5.71 0.86 8.94
N TYR A 131 -5.23 2.09 8.69
CA TYR A 131 -4.47 2.85 9.66
C TYR A 131 -5.27 3.11 10.94
N PHE A 132 -6.50 3.58 10.79
CA PHE A 132 -7.36 3.85 11.94
C PHE A 132 -7.76 2.57 12.67
N GLU A 133 -8.03 1.46 11.98
CA GLU A 133 -8.29 0.18 12.65
C GLU A 133 -7.11 -0.29 13.50
N ILE A 134 -5.88 -0.21 12.97
CA ILE A 134 -4.67 -0.56 13.72
C ILE A 134 -4.47 0.40 14.91
N ALA A 135 -4.73 1.69 14.72
CA ALA A 135 -4.61 2.68 15.78
C ALA A 135 -5.65 2.43 16.89
N LYS A 136 -6.89 2.10 16.55
CA LYS A 136 -7.93 1.71 17.52
C LYS A 136 -7.49 0.50 18.34
N LEU A 137 -6.95 -0.53 17.69
CA LEU A 137 -6.49 -1.76 18.35
C LEU A 137 -5.29 -1.54 19.29
N LEU A 138 -4.30 -0.74 18.89
CA LEU A 138 -3.05 -0.60 19.64
C LEU A 138 -3.04 0.59 20.62
N LEU A 139 -3.74 1.68 20.29
CA LEU A 139 -3.81 2.87 21.14
C LEU A 139 -5.09 2.94 21.98
N HIS A 140 -5.98 1.96 21.84
CA HIS A 140 -7.26 1.88 22.57
C HIS A 140 -8.08 3.17 22.48
N ILE A 141 -7.98 3.85 21.34
CA ILE A 141 -8.82 4.99 20.99
C ILE A 141 -10.10 4.44 20.37
N SER A 142 -11.25 4.76 20.97
CA SER A 142 -12.60 4.40 20.48
C SER A 142 -13.19 5.52 19.65
#